data_AF-A0A7N2LVS7-F1
#
_entry.id   AF-A0A7N2LVS7-F1
#
_cell.length_a   1.000
_cell.length_b   1.000
_cell.length_c   1.000
_cell.angle_alpha   90.00
_cell.angle_beta   90.00
_cell.angle_gamma   90.00
#
_symmetry.space_group_name_H-M   'P 1'
#
loop_
_entity.id
_entity.type
_entity.pdbx_description
1 polymer ?
#
loop_
_entity_poly.entity_id
_entity_poly.type
_entity_poly.pdbx_seq_one_letter_code
_entity_poly.pdbx_strand_id
1 'polypeptide(L)'
;MASSFLFRRRVSSLGVVSRSLHGNMEHRWLHLESRIEALVTLVGATRKFSSGTGTTKFDFTDLTRPHTWYPNARRKHRKVILHMGPTNSGKTHNALKQLQSSSSGIYCGPLRLLAWEVAKRLNKAKVPCDLITGQEREEVDGAKHKAVTVEMADVTSDYQCAVIDEIQACRWFIWRLTMLGCRTRGFSFTRALLGISADELHLCGDPAAVPLIQEMLRVTGDEVEVQFYERLSPLVPMKVPLGSFSNIQTGDCIVTFSRRNIYRLKSTGFILGLIR
;
A
#
# COMPACT_ATOMS: atom_id res chain seq x y z
N MET A 1 -41.10 -4.56 63.82
CA MET A 1 -39.62 -4.57 63.95
C MET A 1 -39.11 -3.55 62.93
N ALA A 2 -38.74 -2.33 63.33
CA ALA A 2 -37.48 -1.98 64.00
C ALA A 2 -36.28 -2.48 63.16
N SER A 3 -35.35 -1.65 62.64
CA SER A 3 -34.95 -0.26 62.96
C SER A 3 -34.30 0.39 61.69
N SER A 4 -34.59 1.61 61.24
CA SER A 4 -34.11 2.92 61.75
C SER A 4 -32.59 2.94 61.99
N PHE A 5 -31.70 3.60 61.22
CA PHE A 5 -31.40 5.05 61.16
C PHE A 5 -30.08 5.25 60.32
N LEU A 6 -29.58 6.43 59.94
CA LEU A 6 -30.05 7.82 60.08
C LEU A 6 -29.66 8.68 58.83
N PHE A 7 -30.60 9.52 58.43
CA PHE A 7 -30.55 10.66 57.51
C PHE A 7 -29.51 11.75 57.89
N ARG A 8 -28.73 12.29 56.93
CA ARG A 8 -28.56 13.76 56.80
C ARG A 8 -27.92 14.22 55.47
N ARG A 9 -28.68 15.00 54.71
CA ARG A 9 -28.14 15.98 53.73
C ARG A 9 -27.44 17.12 54.46
N ARG A 10 -26.41 17.71 53.86
CA ARG A 10 -26.20 19.16 53.89
C ARG A 10 -25.65 19.66 52.56
N VAL A 11 -26.32 20.65 52.01
CA VAL A 11 -25.88 21.43 50.84
C VAL A 11 -25.41 22.78 51.38
N SER A 12 -24.25 23.26 50.93
CA SER A 12 -23.97 24.70 50.87
C SER A 12 -22.71 24.98 50.03
N SER A 13 -22.84 25.94 49.12
CA SER A 13 -21.81 26.49 48.25
C SER A 13 -20.76 27.33 48.97
N LEU A 14 -19.52 27.30 48.46
CA LEU A 14 -18.40 28.26 48.49
C LEU A 14 -17.17 27.42 48.07
N GLY A 15 -16.21 27.81 47.25
CA GLY A 15 -15.78 29.06 46.66
C GLY A 15 -14.41 28.78 46.02
N VAL A 16 -14.06 29.55 45.00
CA VAL A 16 -12.85 29.48 44.16
C VAL A 16 -11.54 29.14 44.92
N VAL A 17 -10.69 28.25 44.37
CA VAL A 17 -9.26 28.49 43.98
C VAL A 17 -8.49 27.18 43.67
N SER A 18 -7.67 27.28 42.63
CA SER A 18 -6.74 26.36 41.97
C SER A 18 -5.71 25.57 42.83
N ARG A 19 -5.15 24.53 42.19
CA ARG A 19 -3.92 23.74 42.44
C ARG A 19 -4.03 22.37 43.16
N SER A 20 -3.12 21.48 42.75
CA SER A 20 -2.77 20.17 43.35
C SER A 20 -3.62 18.92 43.00
N LEU A 21 -3.67 18.54 41.71
CA LEU A 21 -3.92 17.16 41.28
C LEU A 21 -3.02 16.71 40.10
N HIS A 22 -1.80 17.23 40.01
CA HIS A 22 -0.82 16.85 38.97
C HIS A 22 0.29 15.89 39.45
N GLY A 23 0.38 15.63 40.77
CA GLY A 23 1.52 14.90 41.35
C GLY A 23 1.46 13.37 41.34
N ASN A 24 0.33 12.74 40.96
CA ASN A 24 0.11 11.30 41.21
C ASN A 24 -0.07 10.44 39.96
N MET A 25 0.02 11.01 38.75
CA MET A 25 0.11 10.24 37.50
C MET A 25 1.57 10.06 37.04
N GLU A 26 2.42 11.09 37.15
CA GLU A 26 3.84 11.05 36.79
C GLU A 26 4.58 9.89 37.46
N HIS A 27 4.42 9.71 38.78
CA HIS A 27 5.05 8.60 39.52
C HIS A 27 4.63 7.20 39.05
N ARG A 28 3.44 7.03 38.45
CA ARG A 28 3.01 5.75 37.85
C ARG A 28 3.59 5.52 36.46
N TRP A 29 3.85 6.59 35.70
CA TRP A 29 4.51 6.50 34.39
C TRP A 29 6.00 6.23 34.53
N LEU A 30 6.71 6.95 35.42
CA LEU A 30 8.13 6.71 35.71
C LEU A 30 8.38 5.25 36.15
N HIS A 31 7.56 4.71 37.07
CA HIS A 31 7.66 3.31 37.47
C HIS A 31 7.37 2.28 36.36
N LEU A 32 6.66 2.68 35.30
CA LEU A 32 6.40 1.81 34.15
C LEU A 32 7.58 1.82 33.17
N GLU A 33 8.16 2.99 32.90
CA GLU A 33 9.36 3.14 32.07
C GLU A 33 10.57 2.45 32.70
N SER A 34 10.82 2.61 34.01
CA SER A 34 11.92 1.91 34.70
C SER A 34 11.81 0.38 34.60
N ARG A 35 10.58 -0.16 34.55
CA ARG A 35 10.37 -1.62 34.38
C ARG A 35 10.56 -2.07 32.94
N ILE A 36 10.32 -1.20 31.96
CA ILE A 36 10.59 -1.48 30.54
C ILE A 36 12.10 -1.41 30.28
N GLU A 37 12.80 -0.39 30.77
CA GLU A 37 14.27 -0.33 30.70
C GLU A 37 14.92 -1.52 31.38
N ALA A 38 14.51 -1.88 32.61
CA ALA A 38 15.02 -3.05 33.31
C ALA A 38 14.78 -4.36 32.52
N LEU A 39 13.65 -4.49 31.82
CA LEU A 39 13.36 -5.66 30.97
C LEU A 39 14.25 -5.67 29.71
N VAL A 40 14.46 -4.51 29.09
CA VAL A 40 15.39 -4.34 27.95
C VAL A 40 16.83 -4.63 28.37
N THR A 41 17.25 -4.23 29.57
CA THR A 41 18.57 -4.55 30.13
C THR A 41 18.70 -6.06 30.42
N LEU A 42 17.68 -6.72 30.97
CA LEU A 42 17.68 -8.17 31.21
C LEU A 42 17.72 -9.00 29.90
N VAL A 43 16.99 -8.56 28.87
CA VAL A 43 17.04 -9.16 27.52
C VAL A 43 18.38 -8.86 26.83
N GLY A 44 18.99 -7.69 27.07
CA GLY A 44 20.34 -7.38 26.60
C GLY A 44 21.44 -8.18 27.30
N ALA A 45 21.30 -8.44 28.61
CA ALA A 45 22.30 -9.11 29.44
C ALA A 45 22.44 -10.62 29.16
N THR A 46 21.46 -11.26 28.54
CA THR A 46 21.51 -12.70 28.20
C THR A 46 22.30 -13.02 26.92
N ARG A 47 22.91 -12.02 26.26
CA ARG A 47 23.71 -12.20 25.04
C ARG A 47 25.23 -12.04 25.23
N LYS A 48 25.85 -12.75 26.19
CA LYS A 48 27.31 -12.93 26.19
C LYS A 48 27.74 -14.36 26.57
N PHE A 49 28.80 -14.80 25.89
CA PHE A 49 29.57 -16.04 26.08
C PHE A 49 28.86 -17.37 25.82
N SER A 50 28.76 -17.72 24.53
CA SER A 50 29.27 -19.03 24.10
C SER A 50 30.58 -18.81 23.35
N SER A 51 31.70 -18.98 24.03
CA SER A 51 33.04 -19.01 23.43
C SER A 51 33.29 -20.39 22.83
N GLY A 52 32.60 -20.69 21.73
CA GLY A 52 32.89 -21.83 20.86
C GLY A 52 33.50 -21.34 19.56
N THR A 53 34.53 -22.02 19.06
CA THR A 53 35.08 -21.86 17.71
C THR A 53 33.96 -22.08 16.68
N GLY A 54 33.31 -20.98 16.29
CA GLY A 54 32.02 -21.01 15.60
C GLY A 54 32.15 -20.69 14.13
N THR A 55 31.75 -21.66 13.30
CA THR A 55 31.40 -21.41 11.90
C THR A 55 30.43 -20.23 11.80
N THR A 56 30.58 -19.42 10.74
CA THR A 56 29.69 -18.27 10.47
C THR A 56 28.26 -18.77 10.33
N LYS A 57 27.47 -18.60 11.40
CA LYS A 57 26.13 -19.15 11.51
C LYS A 57 25.18 -18.30 10.66
N PHE A 58 25.09 -18.63 9.37
CA PHE A 58 24.16 -18.00 8.44
C PHE A 58 22.73 -18.14 8.96
N ASP A 59 22.14 -17.02 9.39
CA ASP A 59 20.74 -16.96 9.74
C ASP A 59 19.92 -16.82 8.45
N PHE A 60 19.33 -17.94 8.02
CA PHE A 60 18.45 -17.99 6.85
C PHE A 60 17.20 -17.10 7.01
N THR A 61 16.88 -16.67 8.23
CA THR A 61 15.73 -15.81 8.55
C THR A 61 16.08 -14.33 8.69
N ASP A 62 17.34 -13.93 8.49
CA ASP A 62 17.71 -12.51 8.44
C ASP A 62 17.23 -11.85 7.14
N LEU A 63 16.05 -11.24 7.21
CA LEU A 63 15.44 -10.47 6.11
C LEU A 63 15.66 -8.95 6.25
N THR A 64 16.64 -8.50 7.05
CA THR A 64 16.83 -7.06 7.36
C THR A 64 17.32 -6.21 6.18
N ARG A 65 17.94 -6.84 5.16
CA ARG A 65 18.51 -6.14 3.99
C ARG A 65 17.92 -6.63 2.65
N PRO A 66 16.61 -6.44 2.38
CA PRO A 66 15.98 -6.94 1.16
C PRO A 66 16.50 -6.28 -0.13
N HIS A 67 17.19 -5.14 -0.03
CA HIS A 67 17.78 -4.44 -1.17
C HIS A 67 19.01 -5.16 -1.77
N THR A 68 19.69 -6.03 -1.01
CA THR A 68 20.88 -6.77 -1.48
C THR A 68 20.53 -8.00 -2.32
N TRP A 69 19.28 -8.49 -2.22
CA TRP A 69 18.82 -9.69 -2.93
C TRP A 69 18.71 -9.50 -4.45
N TYR A 70 18.81 -8.26 -4.93
CA TYR A 70 18.61 -7.89 -6.34
C TYR A 70 19.86 -7.24 -6.94
N PRO A 71 20.96 -8.00 -7.14
CA PRO A 71 22.21 -7.44 -7.64
C PRO A 71 22.04 -6.78 -9.02
N ASN A 72 21.23 -7.34 -9.92
CA ASN A 72 21.01 -6.77 -11.26
C ASN A 72 20.51 -5.32 -11.19
N ALA A 73 19.46 -5.07 -10.40
CA ALA A 73 18.89 -3.73 -10.18
C ALA A 73 19.77 -2.79 -9.34
N ARG A 74 20.83 -3.30 -8.68
CA ARG A 74 21.85 -2.49 -7.97
C ARG A 74 23.07 -2.15 -8.82
N ARG A 75 23.27 -2.82 -9.98
CA ARG A 75 24.34 -2.45 -10.94
C ARG A 75 23.98 -1.25 -11.81
N LYS A 76 22.69 -0.90 -11.91
CA LYS A 76 22.19 0.26 -12.65
C LYS A 76 21.91 1.43 -11.70
N HIS A 77 22.19 2.65 -12.16
CA HIS A 77 21.58 3.85 -11.59
C HIS A 77 20.16 3.96 -12.14
N ARG A 78 19.15 3.81 -11.29
CA ARG A 78 17.74 3.86 -11.68
C ARG A 78 17.15 5.21 -11.31
N LYS A 79 16.40 5.82 -12.24
CA LYS A 79 15.59 7.00 -11.97
C LYS A 79 14.16 6.58 -11.65
N VAL A 80 13.69 6.91 -10.45
CA VAL A 80 12.34 6.56 -9.98
C VAL A 80 11.43 7.78 -10.01
N ILE A 81 10.33 7.68 -10.75
CA ILE A 81 9.37 8.78 -10.96
C ILE A 81 8.05 8.43 -10.27
N LEU A 82 7.70 9.17 -9.23
CA LEU A 82 6.50 8.96 -8.41
C LEU A 82 5.32 9.77 -8.97
N HIS A 83 4.41 9.12 -9.68
CA HIS A 83 3.17 9.73 -10.17
C HIS A 83 2.06 9.61 -9.12
N MET A 84 1.86 10.68 -8.35
CA MET A 84 1.09 10.65 -7.10
C MET A 84 -0.18 11.49 -7.20
N GLY A 85 -1.34 10.87 -7.01
CA GLY A 85 -2.63 11.58 -7.04
C GLY A 85 -3.85 10.67 -6.88
N PRO A 86 -5.08 11.23 -6.83
CA PRO A 86 -6.31 10.46 -6.64
C PRO A 86 -6.63 9.56 -7.85
N THR A 87 -7.73 8.82 -7.78
CA THR A 87 -8.29 8.15 -8.96
C THR A 87 -8.84 9.18 -9.95
N ASN A 88 -8.80 8.87 -11.24
CA ASN A 88 -9.15 9.79 -12.34
C ASN A 88 -8.32 11.09 -12.40
N SER A 89 -6.99 10.97 -12.21
CA SER A 89 -6.03 12.09 -12.30
C SER A 89 -5.10 12.03 -13.52
N GLY A 90 -5.23 11.00 -14.37
CA GLY A 90 -4.34 10.78 -15.52
C GLY A 90 -2.94 10.23 -15.18
N LYS A 91 -2.58 10.03 -13.91
CA LYS A 91 -1.24 9.56 -13.48
C LYS A 91 -0.71 8.34 -14.27
N THR A 92 -1.47 7.25 -14.31
CA THR A 92 -1.12 6.00 -14.99
C THR A 92 -1.05 6.19 -16.52
N HIS A 93 -1.81 7.14 -17.08
CA HIS A 93 -1.79 7.42 -18.51
C HIS A 93 -0.47 8.07 -18.96
N ASN A 94 0.16 8.90 -18.11
CA ASN A 94 1.47 9.47 -18.41
C ASN A 94 2.59 8.41 -18.30
N ALA A 95 2.57 7.58 -17.25
CA ALA A 95 3.53 6.47 -17.12
C ALA A 95 3.42 5.47 -18.30
N LEU A 96 2.20 5.12 -18.71
CA LEU A 96 1.98 4.23 -19.87
C LEU A 96 2.40 4.87 -21.21
N LYS A 97 2.37 6.21 -21.35
CA LYS A 97 2.94 6.89 -22.52
C LYS A 97 4.45 6.72 -22.59
N GLN A 98 5.15 6.92 -21.46
CA GLN A 98 6.61 6.74 -21.40
C GLN A 98 7.01 5.29 -21.71
N LEU A 99 6.28 4.33 -21.14
CA LEU A 99 6.43 2.90 -21.44
C LEU A 99 6.20 2.58 -22.92
N GLN A 100 5.24 3.24 -23.58
CA GLN A 100 4.97 3.04 -25.00
C GLN A 100 6.09 3.61 -25.90
N SER A 101 6.78 4.68 -25.46
CA SER A 101 7.92 5.27 -26.18
C SER A 101 9.27 4.60 -25.92
N SER A 102 9.40 3.74 -24.90
CA SER A 102 10.64 3.04 -24.61
C SER A 102 10.91 1.89 -25.58
N SER A 103 12.19 1.52 -25.75
CA SER A 103 12.61 0.41 -26.62
C SER A 103 12.32 -0.98 -26.02
N SER A 104 12.22 -1.06 -24.70
CA SER A 104 11.76 -2.22 -23.93
C SER A 104 11.09 -1.76 -22.64
N GLY A 105 10.23 -2.60 -22.06
CA GLY A 105 9.67 -2.27 -20.76
C GLY A 105 8.74 -3.29 -20.12
N ILE A 106 8.37 -3.03 -18.87
CA ILE A 106 7.48 -3.90 -18.11
C ILE A 106 6.41 -3.10 -17.35
N TYR A 107 5.13 -3.44 -17.57
CA TYR A 107 4.01 -2.96 -16.76
C TYR A 107 3.64 -4.01 -15.70
N CYS A 108 3.60 -3.61 -14.44
CA CYS A 108 3.25 -4.44 -13.29
C CYS A 108 1.93 -3.94 -12.67
N GLY A 109 0.83 -4.61 -13.00
CA GLY A 109 -0.51 -4.30 -12.48
C GLY A 109 -0.89 -5.11 -11.22
N PRO A 110 -1.74 -4.58 -10.32
CA PRO A 110 -2.26 -5.31 -9.16
C PRO A 110 -3.33 -6.36 -9.53
N LEU A 111 -3.93 -6.25 -10.72
CA LEU A 111 -5.08 -7.02 -11.19
C LEU A 111 -4.83 -7.53 -12.61
N ARG A 112 -5.29 -8.76 -12.88
CA ARG A 112 -5.22 -9.38 -14.21
C ARG A 112 -5.89 -8.55 -15.30
N LEU A 113 -7.06 -7.97 -15.01
CA LEU A 113 -7.80 -7.12 -15.94
C LEU A 113 -6.98 -5.90 -16.39
N LEU A 114 -6.21 -5.29 -15.50
CA LEU A 114 -5.34 -4.15 -15.83
C LEU A 114 -4.13 -4.57 -16.67
N ALA A 115 -3.51 -5.72 -16.37
CA ALA A 115 -2.46 -6.29 -17.22
C ALA A 115 -2.97 -6.59 -18.64
N TRP A 116 -4.16 -7.19 -18.76
CA TRP A 116 -4.81 -7.45 -20.05
C TRP A 116 -5.18 -6.17 -20.80
N GLU A 117 -5.73 -5.16 -20.11
CA GLU A 117 -6.07 -3.86 -20.70
C GLU A 117 -4.82 -3.18 -21.27
N VAL A 118 -3.71 -3.16 -20.52
CA VAL A 118 -2.44 -2.56 -20.96
C VAL A 118 -1.81 -3.36 -22.10
N ALA A 119 -1.78 -4.70 -22.04
CA ALA A 119 -1.31 -5.54 -23.14
C ALA A 119 -2.07 -5.25 -24.44
N LYS A 120 -3.41 -5.24 -24.36
CA LYS A 120 -4.29 -4.95 -25.50
C LYS A 120 -4.11 -3.53 -26.03
N ARG A 121 -3.89 -2.56 -25.14
CA ARG A 121 -3.64 -1.15 -25.49
C ARG A 121 -2.31 -0.98 -26.24
N LEU A 122 -1.22 -1.59 -25.75
CA LEU A 122 0.11 -1.51 -26.37
C LEU A 122 0.13 -2.22 -27.73
N ASN A 123 -0.40 -3.44 -27.82
CA ASN A 123 -0.51 -4.16 -29.09
C ASN A 123 -1.39 -3.41 -30.11
N LYS A 124 -2.52 -2.81 -29.68
CA LYS A 124 -3.34 -1.93 -30.54
C LYS A 124 -2.58 -0.70 -31.02
N ALA A 125 -1.62 -0.21 -30.25
CA ALA A 125 -0.75 0.91 -30.60
C ALA A 125 0.51 0.49 -31.41
N LYS A 126 0.55 -0.76 -31.91
CA LYS A 126 1.67 -1.36 -32.65
C LYS A 126 2.98 -1.49 -31.86
N VAL A 127 2.89 -1.60 -30.53
CA VAL A 127 4.02 -1.97 -29.66
C VAL A 127 3.84 -3.43 -29.24
N PRO A 128 4.62 -4.39 -29.79
CA PRO A 128 4.50 -5.81 -29.47
C PRO A 128 4.71 -6.07 -27.98
N CYS A 129 3.67 -6.57 -27.32
CA CYS A 129 3.63 -6.68 -25.86
C CYS A 129 3.08 -8.04 -25.41
N ASP A 130 3.87 -8.78 -24.63
CA ASP A 130 3.44 -10.03 -23.99
C ASP A 130 2.43 -9.74 -22.87
N LEU A 131 1.47 -10.64 -22.66
CA LEU A 131 0.63 -10.70 -21.47
C LEU A 131 1.07 -11.88 -20.60
N ILE A 132 1.55 -11.63 -19.39
CA ILE A 132 1.96 -12.71 -18.46
C ILE A 132 1.26 -12.55 -17.11
N THR A 133 0.33 -13.44 -16.83
CA THR A 133 -0.37 -13.54 -15.54
C THR A 133 -0.14 -14.93 -14.93
N GLY A 134 -0.63 -15.15 -13.70
CA GLY A 134 -0.55 -16.48 -13.06
C GLY A 134 -1.46 -17.55 -13.68
N GLN A 135 -2.26 -17.22 -14.70
CA GLN A 135 -3.25 -18.12 -15.32
C GLN A 135 -3.22 -18.11 -16.86
N GLU A 136 -2.86 -16.99 -17.46
CA GLU A 136 -2.78 -16.78 -18.90
C GLU A 136 -1.41 -16.22 -19.27
N ARG A 137 -0.83 -16.74 -20.36
CA ARG A 137 0.41 -16.28 -20.97
C ARG A 137 0.19 -16.19 -22.48
N GLU A 138 0.21 -14.99 -23.02
CA GLU A 138 0.16 -14.71 -24.46
C GLU A 138 1.48 -14.04 -24.84
N GLU A 139 2.25 -14.68 -25.72
CA GLU A 139 3.54 -14.17 -26.18
C GLU A 139 3.40 -13.66 -27.61
N VAL A 140 3.99 -12.50 -27.89
CA VAL A 140 3.96 -11.89 -29.22
C VAL A 140 5.38 -11.93 -29.80
N ASP A 141 5.52 -12.40 -31.03
CA ASP A 141 6.84 -12.53 -31.64
C ASP A 141 7.56 -11.16 -31.73
N GLY A 142 8.83 -11.16 -31.35
CA GLY A 142 9.64 -9.95 -31.21
C GLY A 142 9.26 -8.99 -30.07
N ALA A 143 8.39 -9.38 -29.12
CA ALA A 143 8.01 -8.52 -28.00
C ALA A 143 9.20 -8.09 -27.12
N LYS A 144 9.29 -6.78 -26.88
CA LYS A 144 10.22 -6.15 -25.93
C LYS A 144 9.50 -5.52 -24.74
N HIS A 145 8.17 -5.50 -24.78
CA HIS A 145 7.30 -5.00 -23.73
C HIS A 145 6.54 -6.16 -23.10
N LYS A 146 6.36 -6.13 -21.78
CA LYS A 146 5.59 -7.16 -21.05
C LYS A 146 4.58 -6.49 -20.13
N ALA A 147 3.32 -6.89 -20.22
CA ALA A 147 2.26 -6.47 -19.30
C ALA A 147 1.94 -7.65 -18.38
N VAL A 148 2.22 -7.47 -17.09
CA VAL A 148 2.20 -8.57 -16.12
C VAL A 148 1.44 -8.20 -14.85
N THR A 149 0.96 -9.21 -14.14
CA THR A 149 0.61 -9.04 -12.72
C THR A 149 1.88 -8.87 -11.89
N VAL A 150 1.89 -7.98 -10.90
CA VAL A 150 3.08 -7.66 -10.07
C VAL A 150 3.77 -8.87 -9.43
N GLU A 151 3.03 -9.94 -9.12
CA GLU A 151 3.58 -11.23 -8.67
C GLU A 151 4.53 -11.87 -9.70
N MET A 152 4.21 -11.72 -10.98
CA MET A 152 4.92 -12.29 -12.14
C MET A 152 5.98 -11.33 -12.71
N ALA A 153 6.28 -10.23 -12.01
CA ALA A 153 7.32 -9.29 -12.42
C ALA A 153 8.67 -9.98 -12.61
N ASP A 154 9.28 -9.79 -13.77
CA ASP A 154 10.64 -10.21 -14.04
C ASP A 154 11.62 -9.22 -13.39
N VAL A 155 12.57 -9.76 -12.63
CA VAL A 155 13.62 -9.01 -11.90
C VAL A 155 15.03 -9.41 -12.36
N THR A 156 15.13 -10.31 -13.35
CA THR A 156 16.40 -10.77 -13.90
C THR A 156 16.72 -10.07 -15.22
N SER A 157 15.71 -9.85 -16.06
CA SER A 157 15.82 -9.09 -17.32
C SER A 157 16.05 -7.58 -17.10
N ASP A 158 16.79 -6.96 -18.03
CA ASP A 158 16.98 -5.52 -18.08
C ASP A 158 15.94 -4.83 -18.97
N TYR A 159 15.37 -3.74 -18.46
CA TYR A 159 14.36 -2.90 -19.11
C TYR A 159 14.85 -1.46 -19.25
N GLN A 160 14.30 -0.71 -20.22
CA GLN A 160 14.50 0.74 -20.28
C GLN A 160 13.49 1.46 -19.39
N CYS A 161 12.19 1.15 -19.52
CA CYS A 161 11.11 1.73 -18.72
C CYS A 161 10.31 0.65 -18.00
N ALA A 162 10.04 0.83 -16.71
CA ALA A 162 9.14 -0.02 -15.94
C ALA A 162 8.03 0.83 -15.28
N VAL A 163 6.82 0.28 -15.22
CA VAL A 163 5.65 0.92 -14.59
C VAL A 163 5.10 -0.02 -13.53
N ILE A 164 5.01 0.42 -12.28
CA ILE A 164 4.28 -0.27 -11.21
C ILE A 164 3.06 0.56 -10.85
N ASP A 165 1.87 -0.03 -11.02
CA ASP A 165 0.59 0.65 -10.77
C ASP A 165 0.03 0.29 -9.38
N GLU A 166 -0.78 1.18 -8.81
CA GLU A 166 -1.38 1.05 -7.47
C GLU A 166 -0.36 0.74 -6.34
N ILE A 167 0.80 1.42 -6.34
CA ILE A 167 1.91 1.19 -5.38
C ILE A 167 1.50 1.35 -3.90
N GLN A 168 0.37 2.00 -3.59
CA GLN A 168 -0.25 2.02 -2.26
C GLN A 168 -0.52 0.62 -1.67
N ALA A 169 -0.60 -0.43 -2.50
CA ALA A 169 -0.65 -1.81 -2.04
C ALA A 169 0.62 -2.24 -1.26
N CYS A 170 1.77 -1.60 -1.49
CA CYS A 170 3.02 -1.81 -0.76
C CYS A 170 2.98 -1.20 0.66
N ARG A 171 2.34 -0.03 0.82
CA ARG A 171 2.24 0.74 2.09
C ARG A 171 1.72 -0.11 3.25
N TRP A 172 0.90 -1.10 2.92
CA TRP A 172 0.26 -2.03 3.82
C TRP A 172 1.17 -3.05 4.51
N PHE A 173 2.40 -3.23 4.05
CA PHE A 173 3.32 -4.20 4.65
C PHE A 173 4.06 -3.67 5.89
N ILE A 174 4.18 -2.33 6.04
CA ILE A 174 5.03 -1.71 7.06
C ILE A 174 4.24 -0.88 8.10
N TRP A 175 3.08 -0.29 7.76
CA TRP A 175 2.31 0.52 8.73
C TRP A 175 1.29 -0.32 9.53
N ARG A 176 1.60 -0.61 10.80
CA ARG A 176 0.86 -1.57 11.65
C ARG A 176 -0.56 -1.15 12.11
N LEU A 177 -1.13 0.00 11.70
CA LEU A 177 -2.20 0.65 12.49
C LEU A 177 -3.56 1.05 11.86
N THR A 178 -3.85 0.91 10.56
CA THR A 178 -5.15 1.42 10.03
C THR A 178 -5.84 0.54 8.99
N MET A 179 -6.54 -0.52 9.46
CA MET A 179 -7.45 -1.48 8.77
C MET A 179 -7.68 -1.42 7.23
N LEU A 180 -7.61 -2.58 6.55
CA LEU A 180 -8.02 -2.89 5.15
C LEU A 180 -7.01 -2.71 3.99
N GLY A 181 -5.95 -3.53 3.96
CA GLY A 181 -5.14 -3.78 2.74
C GLY A 181 -4.24 -5.02 2.85
N CYS A 182 -3.78 -5.53 1.70
CA CYS A 182 -3.33 -6.93 1.56
C CYS A 182 -2.01 -7.28 2.29
N ARG A 183 -2.11 -7.72 3.55
CA ARG A 183 -1.01 -8.36 4.31
C ARG A 183 -0.29 -9.50 3.57
N THR A 184 -0.94 -10.13 2.59
CA THR A 184 -0.42 -11.28 1.83
C THR A 184 0.22 -10.93 0.49
N ARG A 185 -0.01 -9.73 -0.08
CA ARG A 185 0.48 -9.36 -1.43
C ARG A 185 1.51 -8.23 -1.44
N GLY A 186 1.74 -7.55 -0.31
CA GLY A 186 2.69 -6.44 -0.22
C GLY A 186 4.13 -6.80 -0.65
N PHE A 187 4.57 -8.04 -0.38
CA PHE A 187 5.92 -8.50 -0.75
C PHE A 187 6.19 -8.44 -2.27
N SER A 188 5.17 -8.65 -3.11
CA SER A 188 5.30 -8.59 -4.57
C SER A 188 5.68 -7.19 -5.04
N PHE A 189 5.10 -6.15 -4.43
CA PHE A 189 5.43 -4.75 -4.71
C PHE A 189 6.82 -4.38 -4.21
N THR A 190 7.22 -4.84 -3.01
CA THR A 190 8.59 -4.67 -2.51
C THR A 190 9.62 -5.32 -3.43
N ARG A 191 9.35 -6.55 -3.90
CA ARG A 191 10.18 -7.27 -4.88
C ARG A 191 10.27 -6.52 -6.21
N ALA A 192 9.16 -6.01 -6.73
CA ALA A 192 9.15 -5.23 -7.97
C ALA A 192 9.93 -3.90 -7.82
N LEU A 193 9.68 -3.15 -6.74
CA LEU A 193 10.33 -1.86 -6.45
C LEU A 193 11.86 -1.99 -6.28
N LEU A 194 12.31 -2.96 -5.49
CA LEU A 194 13.74 -3.15 -5.22
C LEU A 194 14.44 -3.95 -6.32
N GLY A 195 13.71 -4.80 -7.05
CA GLY A 195 14.28 -5.83 -7.92
C GLY A 195 14.16 -5.62 -9.42
N ILE A 196 13.24 -4.78 -9.91
CA ILE A 196 13.19 -4.51 -11.36
C ILE A 196 14.42 -3.71 -11.78
N SER A 197 15.16 -4.26 -12.75
CA SER A 197 16.32 -3.65 -13.38
C SER A 197 15.87 -2.77 -14.55
N ALA A 198 15.43 -1.55 -14.24
CA ALA A 198 14.99 -0.55 -15.23
C ALA A 198 15.78 0.75 -15.09
N ASP A 199 16.03 1.42 -16.21
CA ASP A 199 16.69 2.74 -16.22
C ASP A 199 15.72 3.82 -15.68
N GLU A 200 14.47 3.80 -16.13
CA GLU A 200 13.35 4.59 -15.59
C GLU A 200 12.29 3.69 -14.94
N LEU A 201 11.92 3.99 -13.68
CA LEU A 201 10.92 3.25 -12.91
C LEU A 201 9.78 4.19 -12.46
N HIS A 202 8.64 4.07 -13.10
CA HIS A 202 7.45 4.87 -12.84
C HIS A 202 6.55 4.18 -11.81
N LEU A 203 6.27 4.84 -10.69
CA LEU A 203 5.38 4.33 -9.64
C LEU A 203 4.11 5.16 -9.62
N CYS A 204 2.96 4.56 -9.94
CA CYS A 204 1.66 5.23 -9.90
C CYS A 204 0.93 4.90 -8.60
N GLY A 205 0.42 5.91 -7.90
CA GLY A 205 -0.36 5.66 -6.68
C GLY A 205 -0.86 6.88 -5.92
N ASP A 206 -1.13 6.65 -4.63
CA ASP A 206 -1.60 7.65 -3.68
C ASP A 206 -0.44 8.40 -3.00
N PRO A 207 -0.50 9.75 -2.85
CA PRO A 207 0.55 10.56 -2.23
C PRO A 207 1.02 10.08 -0.85
N ALA A 208 0.16 9.44 -0.05
CA ALA A 208 0.51 9.00 1.29
C ALA A 208 1.42 7.74 1.30
N ALA A 209 1.76 7.17 0.14
CA ALA A 209 2.81 6.16 0.00
C ALA A 209 4.22 6.78 -0.18
N VAL A 210 4.33 8.06 -0.56
CA VAL A 210 5.62 8.72 -0.87
C VAL A 210 6.67 8.60 0.25
N PRO A 211 6.38 8.88 1.54
CA PRO A 211 7.40 8.86 2.58
C PRO A 211 8.04 7.48 2.78
N LEU A 212 7.26 6.41 2.62
CA LEU A 212 7.76 5.05 2.73
C LEU A 212 8.66 4.69 1.54
N ILE A 213 8.26 5.07 0.33
CA ILE A 213 9.02 4.80 -0.88
C ILE A 213 10.36 5.56 -0.86
N GLN A 214 10.35 6.83 -0.44
CA GLN A 214 11.57 7.63 -0.26
C GLN A 214 12.53 7.00 0.75
N GLU A 215 12.03 6.52 1.89
CA GLU A 215 12.87 5.85 2.89
C GLU A 215 13.49 4.54 2.35
N MET A 216 12.72 3.75 1.58
CA MET A 216 13.24 2.53 0.95
C MET A 216 14.31 2.82 -0.11
N LEU A 217 14.11 3.86 -0.94
CA LEU A 217 15.01 4.22 -2.03
C LEU A 217 16.27 4.98 -1.55
N ARG A 218 16.19 5.62 -0.38
CA ARG A 218 17.35 6.22 0.30
C ARG A 218 18.44 5.19 0.60
N VAL A 219 18.07 3.94 0.86
CA VAL A 219 19.02 2.84 1.14
C VAL A 219 19.64 2.27 -0.15
N THR A 220 18.95 2.36 -1.29
CA THR A 220 19.47 1.88 -2.59
C THR A 220 20.27 2.94 -3.35
N GLY A 221 20.09 4.23 -3.04
CA GLY A 221 20.76 5.33 -3.75
C GLY A 221 20.18 5.62 -5.13
N ASP A 222 18.93 5.23 -5.38
CA ASP A 222 18.21 5.56 -6.61
C ASP A 222 17.83 7.06 -6.65
N GLU A 223 17.76 7.68 -7.83
CA GLU A 223 17.27 9.05 -8.00
C GLU A 223 15.74 9.05 -7.86
N VAL A 224 15.14 10.02 -7.14
CA VAL A 224 13.68 10.07 -6.90
C VAL A 224 13.08 11.42 -7.30
N GLU A 225 12.22 11.40 -8.32
CA GLU A 225 11.40 12.53 -8.76
C GLU A 225 9.95 12.34 -8.30
N VAL A 226 9.28 13.40 -7.82
CA VAL A 226 7.87 13.32 -7.37
C VAL A 226 6.99 14.28 -8.16
N GLN A 227 6.00 13.70 -8.85
CA GLN A 227 5.02 14.43 -9.66
C GLN A 227 3.63 14.30 -9.04
N PHE A 228 3.04 15.42 -8.64
CA PHE A 228 1.68 15.44 -8.10
C PHE A 228 0.64 15.67 -9.20
N TYR A 229 -0.46 14.94 -9.10
CA TYR A 229 -1.56 14.95 -10.07
C TYR A 229 -2.88 15.27 -9.36
N GLU A 230 -3.63 16.24 -9.88
CA GLU A 230 -4.98 16.57 -9.39
C GLU A 230 -6.07 15.78 -10.13
N ARG A 231 -7.29 15.79 -9.60
CA ARG A 231 -8.41 15.04 -10.20
C ARG A 231 -8.96 15.79 -11.42
N LEU A 232 -9.07 15.11 -12.55
CA LEU A 232 -9.53 15.72 -13.82
C LEU A 232 -10.99 16.21 -13.78
N SER A 233 -11.80 15.64 -12.87
CA SER A 233 -13.17 16.09 -12.61
C SER A 233 -13.40 16.20 -11.10
N PRO A 234 -14.14 17.23 -10.62
CA PRO A 234 -14.44 17.36 -9.19
C PRO A 234 -15.33 16.21 -8.71
N LEU A 235 -15.22 15.86 -7.42
CA LEU A 235 -16.15 14.97 -6.75
C LEU A 235 -16.95 15.78 -5.72
N VAL A 236 -18.23 16.02 -6.00
CA VAL A 236 -19.12 16.75 -5.09
C VAL A 236 -20.04 15.72 -4.41
N PRO A 237 -19.95 15.51 -3.09
CA PRO A 237 -20.88 14.63 -2.38
C PRO A 237 -22.28 15.26 -2.34
N MET A 238 -23.32 14.44 -2.55
CA MET A 238 -24.70 14.89 -2.39
C MET A 238 -25.00 15.22 -0.92
N LYS A 239 -25.74 16.31 -0.69
CA LYS A 239 -26.14 16.75 0.66
C LYS A 239 -27.27 15.90 1.27
N VAL A 240 -27.99 15.14 0.45
CA VAL A 240 -29.17 14.36 0.83
C VAL A 240 -28.98 12.93 0.31
N PRO A 241 -29.29 11.88 1.09
CA PRO A 241 -29.24 10.50 0.61
C PRO A 241 -30.29 10.24 -0.48
N LEU A 242 -30.06 9.24 -1.32
CA LEU A 242 -30.93 8.85 -2.45
C LEU A 242 -32.40 8.55 -2.04
N GLY A 243 -32.60 8.08 -0.81
CA GLY A 243 -33.92 7.73 -0.28
C GLY A 243 -34.43 6.40 -0.85
N SER A 244 -35.41 6.45 -1.74
CA SER A 244 -35.98 5.26 -2.40
C SER A 244 -35.15 4.83 -3.60
N PHE A 245 -35.08 3.52 -3.86
CA PHE A 245 -34.50 2.97 -5.10
C PHE A 245 -35.28 3.39 -6.36
N SER A 246 -36.50 3.94 -6.24
CA SER A 246 -37.25 4.55 -7.35
C SER A 246 -36.56 5.80 -7.95
N ASN A 247 -35.64 6.42 -7.20
CA ASN A 247 -34.95 7.66 -7.60
C ASN A 247 -33.68 7.40 -8.43
N ILE A 248 -33.37 6.14 -8.76
CA ILE A 248 -32.16 5.75 -9.50
C ILE A 248 -32.25 6.23 -10.95
N GLN A 249 -31.17 6.84 -11.43
CA GLN A 249 -31.03 7.33 -12.80
C GLN A 249 -29.99 6.53 -13.58
N THR A 250 -30.06 6.64 -14.92
CA THR A 250 -29.08 6.02 -15.82
C THR A 250 -27.68 6.60 -15.57
N GLY A 251 -26.77 5.77 -15.06
CA GLY A 251 -25.41 6.16 -14.68
C GLY A 251 -25.09 5.94 -13.20
N ASP A 252 -26.11 5.76 -12.36
CA ASP A 252 -25.91 5.46 -10.93
C ASP A 252 -25.29 4.08 -10.70
N CYS A 253 -24.36 4.01 -9.74
CA CYS A 253 -23.71 2.76 -9.33
C CYS A 253 -23.98 2.46 -7.85
N ILE A 254 -24.80 1.44 -7.58
CA ILE A 254 -25.07 0.97 -6.21
C ILE A 254 -23.95 0.02 -5.76
N VAL A 255 -23.03 0.53 -4.95
CA VAL A 255 -21.99 -0.29 -4.31
C VAL A 255 -22.57 -1.01 -3.09
N THR A 256 -22.41 -2.33 -3.00
CA THR A 256 -22.76 -3.10 -1.80
C THR A 256 -21.64 -4.05 -1.38
N PHE A 257 -21.50 -4.25 -0.08
CA PHE A 257 -20.41 -5.04 0.51
C PHE A 257 -20.76 -6.53 0.74
N SER A 258 -21.87 -7.03 0.18
CA SER A 258 -22.33 -8.41 0.40
C SER A 258 -22.98 -8.99 -0.85
N ARG A 259 -22.53 -10.20 -1.25
CA ARG A 259 -23.12 -10.96 -2.36
C ARG A 259 -24.63 -11.19 -2.16
N ARG A 260 -25.09 -11.39 -0.92
CA ARG A 260 -26.53 -11.54 -0.61
C ARG A 260 -27.33 -10.27 -0.95
N ASN A 261 -26.74 -9.09 -0.74
CA ASN A 261 -27.38 -7.81 -1.06
C ASN A 261 -27.41 -7.55 -2.58
N ILE A 262 -26.36 -7.95 -3.31
CA ILE A 262 -26.34 -7.93 -4.78
C ILE A 262 -27.50 -8.75 -5.36
N TYR A 263 -27.68 -9.99 -4.91
CA TYR A 263 -28.80 -10.83 -5.37
C TYR A 263 -30.16 -10.27 -4.98
N ARG A 264 -30.30 -9.70 -3.77
CA ARG A 264 -31.53 -9.04 -3.33
C ARG A 264 -31.90 -7.87 -4.26
N LEU A 265 -30.98 -6.93 -4.48
CA LEU A 265 -31.21 -5.77 -5.37
C LEU A 265 -31.54 -6.21 -6.81
N LYS A 266 -30.82 -7.22 -7.32
CA LYS A 266 -31.11 -7.80 -8.65
C LYS A 266 -32.50 -8.43 -8.72
N SER A 267 -32.94 -9.13 -7.67
CA SER A 267 -34.29 -9.73 -7.61
C SER A 267 -35.40 -8.70 -7.53
N THR A 268 -35.12 -7.46 -7.09
CA THR A 268 -36.07 -6.34 -7.05
C THR A 268 -36.18 -5.61 -8.40
N GLY A 269 -35.58 -6.15 -9.47
CA GLY A 269 -35.71 -5.64 -10.85
C GLY A 269 -34.61 -4.67 -11.29
N PHE A 270 -33.64 -4.33 -10.43
CA PHE A 270 -32.52 -3.49 -10.81
C PHE A 270 -31.47 -4.29 -11.57
N ILE A 271 -31.23 -3.93 -12.84
CA ILE A 271 -30.11 -4.45 -13.64
C ILE A 271 -28.81 -3.87 -13.08
N LEU A 272 -28.29 -4.49 -12.01
CA LEU A 272 -26.89 -4.28 -11.63
C LEU A 272 -26.02 -4.77 -12.79
N GLY A 273 -25.29 -3.84 -13.39
CA GLY A 273 -24.12 -4.14 -14.20
C GLY A 273 -23.09 -4.86 -13.35
N LEU A 274 -23.17 -6.20 -13.32
CA LEU A 274 -22.08 -7.05 -12.85
C LEU A 274 -20.92 -6.86 -13.81
N ILE A 275 -19.96 -6.01 -13.43
CA ILE A 275 -18.60 -6.08 -13.96
C ILE A 275 -18.12 -7.50 -13.65
N ARG A 276 -17.92 -8.28 -14.72
CA ARG A 276 -17.59 -9.70 -14.69
C ARG A 276 -16.15 -9.88 -15.15
#